data_AF-A0A7Y1TD98-F1
#
_entry.id   AF-A0A7Y1TD98-F1
#
_cell.length_a   1.000
_cell.length_b   1.000
_cell.length_c   1.000
_cell.angle_alpha   90.00
_cell.angle_beta   90.00
_cell.angle_gamma   90.00
#
_symmetry.space_group_name_H-M   'P 1'
#
loop_
_entity.id
_entity.type
_entity.pdbx_description
1 polymer ?
#
loop_
_entity_poly.entity_id
_entity_poly.type
_entity_poly.pdbx_seq_one_letter_code
_entity_poly.pdbx_strand_id
1 'polypeptide(L)'
;ILFWRSMPVTDAEAVISKLVTAIVIIPMVTVAVVIATHLVNLAVTSIWFSAKGADAGHLIWGSVPLLDNWLAALIVTLASAVWMSPFVGWFLFVSAYTKRSPFLMAFMPLVLIPILEFIFLRSSFFADAVFSRKGMIPLFRGMDIEAFFDEETLHLSEEAVSLLAFLDVGRFLTSPSMWGGVVICALFVTAAIYVRRYRDES
;
A
#
# COMPACT_ATOMS: atom_id res chain seq x y z
N ILE A 1 8.95 -11.26 38.05
CA ILE A 1 9.97 -11.84 37.14
C ILE A 1 9.56 -13.30 36.92
N LEU A 2 9.30 -13.69 35.66
CA LEU A 2 8.82 -15.00 35.16
C LEU A 2 7.37 -15.45 35.50
N PHE A 3 6.33 -14.75 35.01
CA PHE A 3 4.96 -15.32 35.00
C PHE A 3 4.20 -15.15 33.68
N TRP A 4 4.73 -14.38 32.71
CA TRP A 4 4.00 -14.02 31.49
C TRP A 4 4.55 -14.64 30.20
N ARG A 5 5.29 -15.75 30.31
CA ARG A 5 5.72 -16.57 29.16
C ARG A 5 4.62 -17.52 28.65
N SER A 6 3.38 -17.35 29.14
CA SER A 6 2.26 -18.28 28.97
C SER A 6 1.17 -17.80 28.03
N MET A 7 1.28 -16.62 27.39
CA MET A 7 0.46 -16.39 26.21
C MET A 7 0.97 -17.34 25.12
N PRO A 8 0.14 -18.27 24.61
CA PRO A 8 0.54 -19.28 23.63
C PRO A 8 0.65 -18.63 22.24
N VAL A 9 1.49 -17.60 22.13
CA VAL A 9 1.73 -16.86 20.89
C VAL A 9 3.21 -16.94 20.61
N THR A 10 3.54 -17.69 19.58
CA THR A 10 4.90 -17.83 19.05
C THR A 10 5.39 -16.49 18.51
N ASP A 11 6.72 -16.31 18.45
CA ASP A 11 7.29 -15.12 17.80
C ASP A 11 6.87 -14.98 16.34
N ALA A 12 6.64 -16.11 15.66
CA ALA A 12 6.09 -16.13 14.32
C ALA A 12 4.69 -15.50 14.27
N GLU A 13 3.78 -15.92 15.15
CA GLU A 13 2.43 -15.35 15.23
C GLU A 13 2.46 -13.85 15.59
N ALA A 14 3.39 -13.42 16.45
CA ALA A 14 3.54 -12.01 16.80
C ALA A 14 4.02 -11.13 15.62
N VAL A 15 4.89 -11.66 14.74
CA VAL A 15 5.35 -10.93 13.55
C VAL A 15 4.30 -11.00 12.44
N ILE A 16 3.72 -12.17 12.19
CA ILE A 16 2.71 -12.38 11.15
C ILE A 16 1.45 -11.57 11.46
N SER A 17 1.00 -11.51 12.71
CA SER A 17 -0.15 -10.67 13.09
C SER A 17 0.07 -9.19 12.76
N LYS A 18 1.27 -8.66 12.97
CA LYS A 18 1.63 -7.28 12.57
C LYS A 18 1.68 -7.11 11.06
N LEU A 19 2.22 -8.08 10.35
CA LEU A 19 2.25 -8.07 8.88
C LEU A 19 0.82 -8.08 8.30
N VAL A 20 -0.05 -8.97 8.77
CA VAL A 20 -1.46 -9.04 8.38
C VAL A 20 -2.19 -7.75 8.74
N THR A 21 -1.90 -7.18 9.92
CA THR A 21 -2.47 -5.89 10.31
C THR A 21 -2.09 -4.82 9.30
N ALA A 22 -0.81 -4.73 8.92
CA ALA A 22 -0.32 -3.72 8.00
C ALA A 22 -0.83 -3.90 6.56
N ILE A 23 -0.88 -5.14 6.06
CA ILE A 23 -1.20 -5.43 4.66
C ILE A 23 -2.70 -5.61 4.41
N VAL A 24 -3.46 -6.05 5.41
CA VAL A 24 -4.89 -6.39 5.25
C VAL A 24 -5.76 -5.48 6.10
N ILE A 25 -5.56 -5.47 7.42
CA ILE A 25 -6.48 -4.77 8.33
C ILE A 25 -6.48 -3.27 8.10
N ILE A 26 -5.30 -2.65 7.96
CA ILE A 26 -5.19 -1.21 7.71
C ILE A 26 -5.92 -0.83 6.40
N PRO A 27 -5.65 -1.46 5.24
CA PRO A 27 -6.41 -1.19 4.01
C PRO A 27 -7.92 -1.39 4.15
N MET A 28 -8.36 -2.46 4.82
CA MET A 28 -9.80 -2.71 5.02
C MET A 28 -10.46 -1.60 5.84
N VAL A 29 -9.80 -1.11 6.89
CA VAL A 29 -10.27 0.03 7.68
C VAL A 29 -10.26 1.31 6.83
N THR A 30 -9.21 1.54 6.02
CA THR A 30 -9.16 2.67 5.10
C THR A 30 -10.34 2.65 4.12
N VAL A 31 -10.66 1.51 3.53
CA VAL A 31 -11.80 1.35 2.62
C VAL A 31 -13.12 1.63 3.35
N ALA A 32 -13.30 1.11 4.56
CA ALA A 32 -14.50 1.39 5.36
C ALA A 32 -14.66 2.90 5.62
N VAL A 33 -13.59 3.61 5.95
CA VAL A 33 -13.59 5.06 6.14
C VAL A 33 -13.89 5.79 4.83
N VAL A 34 -13.32 5.36 3.70
CA VAL A 34 -13.61 5.91 2.38
C VAL A 34 -15.09 5.75 2.03
N ILE A 35 -15.67 4.56 2.25
CA ILE A 35 -17.09 4.29 2.02
C ILE A 35 -17.95 5.19 2.91
N ALA A 36 -17.65 5.28 4.21
CA ALA A 36 -18.40 6.12 5.14
C ALA A 36 -18.34 7.60 4.73
N THR A 37 -17.15 8.10 4.38
CA THR A 37 -16.96 9.48 3.91
C THR A 37 -17.71 9.73 2.60
N HIS A 38 -17.67 8.78 1.67
CA HIS A 38 -18.39 8.87 0.40
C HIS A 38 -19.91 8.95 0.65
N LEU A 39 -20.47 8.11 1.53
CA LEU A 39 -21.89 8.14 1.89
C LEU A 39 -22.29 9.46 2.58
N VAL A 40 -21.47 9.98 3.49
CA VAL A 40 -21.70 11.28 4.13
C VAL A 40 -21.72 12.39 3.08
N ASN A 41 -20.78 12.38 2.15
CA ASN A 41 -20.73 13.35 1.06
C ASN A 41 -22.01 13.29 0.20
N LEU A 42 -22.43 12.09 -0.22
CA LEU A 42 -23.66 11.90 -0.99
C LEU A 42 -24.89 12.38 -0.23
N ALA A 43 -24.97 12.13 1.08
CA ALA A 43 -26.08 12.62 1.91
C ALA A 43 -26.11 14.15 1.99
N VAL A 44 -24.97 14.80 2.24
CA VAL A 44 -24.85 16.26 2.31
C VAL A 44 -25.21 16.89 0.97
N THR A 45 -24.68 16.35 -0.14
CA THR A 45 -25.01 16.83 -1.49
C THR A 45 -26.49 16.62 -1.78
N SER A 46 -27.08 15.48 -1.40
CA SER A 46 -28.51 15.22 -1.59
C SER A 46 -29.39 16.24 -0.88
N ILE A 47 -29.08 16.54 0.38
CA ILE A 47 -29.82 17.56 1.16
C ILE A 47 -29.74 18.92 0.48
N TRP A 48 -28.55 19.31 0.01
CA TRP A 48 -28.33 20.58 -0.69
C TRP A 48 -29.14 20.70 -1.98
N PHE A 49 -29.20 19.65 -2.80
CA PHE A 49 -29.96 19.65 -4.05
C PHE A 49 -31.47 19.61 -3.82
N SER A 50 -31.94 18.81 -2.85
CA SER A 50 -33.35 18.78 -2.45
C SER A 50 -33.82 20.12 -1.91
N ALA A 51 -32.99 20.84 -1.15
CA ALA A 51 -33.29 22.18 -0.67
C ALA A 51 -33.47 23.21 -1.81
N LYS A 52 -32.92 22.95 -2.99
CA LYS A 52 -33.07 23.77 -4.20
C LYS A 52 -34.21 23.30 -5.13
N GLY A 53 -34.98 22.28 -4.72
CA GLY A 53 -36.10 21.74 -5.50
C GLY A 53 -35.70 20.78 -6.63
N ALA A 54 -34.45 20.32 -6.66
CA ALA A 54 -34.00 19.31 -7.61
C ALA A 54 -34.22 17.88 -7.06
N ASP A 55 -34.49 16.91 -7.94
CA ASP A 55 -34.60 15.50 -7.56
C ASP A 55 -33.21 14.89 -7.31
N ALA A 56 -32.77 14.97 -6.05
CA ALA A 56 -31.52 14.40 -5.59
C ALA A 56 -31.44 12.87 -5.76
N GLY A 57 -32.59 12.16 -5.72
CA GLY A 57 -32.64 10.72 -5.84
C GLY A 57 -32.19 10.27 -7.23
N HIS A 58 -32.74 10.88 -8.27
CA HIS A 58 -32.38 10.53 -9.64
C HIS A 58 -31.00 11.08 -10.05
N LEU A 59 -30.68 12.32 -9.70
CA LEU A 59 -29.47 13.00 -10.19
C LEU A 59 -28.17 12.52 -9.52
N ILE A 60 -28.21 12.15 -8.23
CA ILE A 60 -27.02 11.82 -7.45
C ILE A 60 -26.91 10.30 -7.28
N TRP A 61 -27.96 9.64 -6.77
CA TRP A 61 -27.90 8.22 -6.46
C TRP A 61 -28.04 7.33 -7.69
N GLY A 62 -28.70 7.79 -8.75
CA GLY A 62 -28.81 7.08 -10.02
C GLY A 62 -27.57 7.16 -10.90
N SER A 63 -26.73 8.19 -10.71
CA SER A 63 -25.59 8.47 -11.60
C SER A 63 -24.26 7.96 -11.05
N VAL A 64 -24.15 7.71 -9.74
CA VAL A 64 -22.89 7.33 -9.11
C VAL A 64 -22.74 5.80 -9.06
N PRO A 65 -21.74 5.20 -9.73
CA PRO A 65 -21.51 3.77 -9.69
C PRO A 65 -20.82 3.37 -8.36
N LEU A 66 -21.60 3.29 -7.28
CA LEU A 66 -21.09 3.07 -5.92
C LEU A 66 -20.22 1.82 -5.81
N LEU A 67 -20.69 0.69 -6.36
CA LEU A 67 -19.97 -0.58 -6.30
C LEU A 67 -18.64 -0.52 -7.05
N ASP A 68 -18.62 0.11 -8.22
CA ASP A 68 -17.41 0.30 -9.01
C ASP A 68 -16.36 1.08 -8.21
N ASN A 69 -16.77 2.21 -7.64
CA ASN A 69 -15.88 3.08 -6.86
C ASN A 69 -15.36 2.38 -5.60
N TRP A 70 -16.21 1.66 -4.88
CA TRP A 70 -15.82 0.96 -3.66
C TRP A 70 -14.91 -0.24 -3.93
N LEU A 71 -15.17 -0.98 -5.00
CA LEU A 71 -14.29 -2.08 -5.44
C LEU A 71 -12.95 -1.55 -5.95
N ALA A 72 -12.94 -0.45 -6.70
CA ALA A 72 -11.72 0.20 -7.14
C ALA A 72 -10.89 0.67 -5.94
N ALA A 73 -11.51 1.30 -4.95
CA ALA A 73 -10.84 1.70 -3.71
C ALA A 73 -10.25 0.50 -2.96
N LEU A 74 -10.98 -0.61 -2.87
CA LEU A 74 -10.49 -1.84 -2.24
C LEU A 74 -9.28 -2.42 -2.96
N ILE A 75 -9.34 -2.54 -4.29
CA ILE A 75 -8.25 -3.08 -5.10
C ILE A 75 -7.01 -2.18 -4.97
N VAL A 76 -7.17 -0.86 -5.12
CA VAL A 76 -6.07 0.09 -5.06
C VAL A 76 -5.38 0.08 -3.70
N THR A 77 -6.14 0.07 -2.61
CA THR A 77 -5.56 0.09 -1.25
C THR A 77 -4.82 -1.21 -0.92
N LEU A 78 -5.39 -2.38 -1.27
CA LEU A 78 -4.73 -3.66 -1.08
C LEU A 78 -3.50 -3.82 -1.99
N ALA A 79 -3.62 -3.50 -3.27
CA ALA A 79 -2.50 -3.55 -4.21
C ALA A 79 -1.36 -2.62 -3.76
N SER A 80 -1.68 -1.43 -3.26
CA SER A 80 -0.68 -0.50 -2.71
C SER A 80 0.00 -1.07 -1.47
N ALA A 81 -0.75 -1.69 -0.56
CA ALA A 81 -0.18 -2.33 0.62
C ALA A 81 0.75 -3.49 0.27
N VAL A 82 0.37 -4.32 -0.71
CA VAL A 82 1.22 -5.40 -1.23
C VAL A 82 2.45 -4.83 -1.95
N TRP A 83 2.30 -3.78 -2.75
CA TRP A 83 3.40 -3.12 -3.45
C TRP A 83 4.45 -2.56 -2.48
N MET A 84 3.99 -2.00 -1.35
CA MET A 84 4.85 -1.48 -0.28
C MET A 84 5.31 -2.53 0.75
N SER A 85 4.92 -3.79 0.58
CA SER A 85 5.28 -4.87 1.51
C SER A 85 6.79 -5.01 1.80
N PRO A 86 7.75 -4.75 0.89
CA PRO A 86 9.18 -4.78 1.22
C PRO A 86 9.55 -3.84 2.36
N PHE A 87 8.96 -2.63 2.38
CA PHE A 87 9.19 -1.64 3.42
C PHE A 87 8.56 -2.06 4.73
N VAL A 88 7.35 -2.63 4.70
CA VAL A 88 6.71 -3.21 5.88
C VAL A 88 7.61 -4.30 6.48
N GLY A 89 8.12 -5.21 5.65
CA GLY A 89 9.06 -6.26 6.07
C GLY A 89 10.34 -5.68 6.67
N TRP A 90 10.95 -4.69 6.01
CA TRP A 90 12.13 -3.99 6.50
C TRP A 90 11.91 -3.36 7.88
N PHE A 91 10.81 -2.64 8.09
CA PHE A 91 10.50 -2.04 9.39
C PHE A 91 10.27 -3.09 10.48
N LEU A 92 9.59 -4.20 10.15
CA LEU A 92 9.43 -5.32 11.08
C LEU A 92 10.78 -5.94 11.46
N PHE A 93 11.67 -6.15 10.49
CA PHE A 93 13.01 -6.65 10.72
C PHE A 93 13.84 -5.71 11.60
N VAL A 94 13.91 -4.43 11.27
CA VAL A 94 14.68 -3.44 12.05
C VAL A 94 14.12 -3.30 13.46
N SER A 95 12.78 -3.34 13.62
CA SER A 95 12.13 -3.33 14.92
C SER A 95 12.48 -4.56 15.77
N ALA A 96 12.65 -5.73 15.15
CA ALA A 96 13.09 -6.94 15.83
C ALA A 96 14.59 -6.92 16.17
N TYR A 97 15.41 -6.39 15.27
CA TYR A 97 16.85 -6.40 15.39
C TYR A 97 17.39 -5.38 16.39
N THR A 98 16.81 -4.18 16.41
CA THR A 98 17.32 -3.05 17.20
C THR A 98 16.86 -3.10 18.66
N LYS A 99 17.77 -2.87 19.62
CA LYS A 99 17.42 -2.70 21.05
C LYS A 99 17.13 -1.24 21.42
N ARG A 100 17.79 -0.28 20.76
CA ARG A 100 17.67 1.17 21.02
C ARG A 100 17.63 1.94 19.70
N SER A 101 16.75 2.93 19.61
CA SER A 101 16.57 3.80 18.43
C SER A 101 16.19 3.07 17.13
N PRO A 102 15.08 2.29 17.09
CA PRO A 102 14.65 1.58 15.88
C PRO A 102 14.45 2.48 14.66
N PHE A 103 13.91 3.68 14.87
CA PHE A 103 13.70 4.66 13.80
C PHE A 103 15.01 5.07 13.13
N LEU A 104 16.03 5.44 13.91
CA LEU A 104 17.33 5.81 13.36
C LEU A 104 17.94 4.66 12.56
N MET A 105 17.89 3.43 13.09
CA MET A 105 18.42 2.27 12.37
C MET A 105 17.60 1.93 11.12
N ALA A 106 16.31 2.26 11.06
CA ALA A 106 15.50 1.98 9.87
C ALA A 106 15.83 2.92 8.71
N PHE A 107 16.08 4.20 9.00
CA PHE A 107 16.36 5.21 7.98
C PHE A 107 17.84 5.31 7.61
N MET A 108 18.74 5.04 8.56
CA MET A 108 20.18 5.19 8.34
C MET A 108 20.71 4.34 7.17
N PRO A 109 20.41 3.04 7.03
CA PRO A 109 20.82 2.25 5.87
C PRO A 109 20.24 2.76 4.55
N LEU A 110 19.00 3.23 4.56
CA LEU A 110 18.33 3.76 3.37
C LEU A 110 18.95 5.07 2.86
N VAL A 111 19.68 5.79 3.71
CA VAL A 111 20.39 7.03 3.35
C VAL A 111 21.87 6.76 3.11
N LEU A 112 22.53 6.03 3.99
CA LEU A 112 23.98 5.81 3.93
C LEU A 112 24.39 4.89 2.79
N ILE A 113 23.65 3.80 2.51
CA ILE A 113 24.03 2.85 1.46
C ILE A 113 24.05 3.52 0.08
N PRO A 114 23.03 4.29 -0.35
CA PRO A 114 23.10 5.04 -1.61
C PRO A 114 24.29 6.02 -1.68
N ILE A 115 24.57 6.73 -0.59
CA ILE A 115 25.66 7.71 -0.55
C ILE A 115 27.01 7.00 -0.72
N LEU A 116 27.22 5.89 0.00
CA LEU A 116 28.44 5.10 -0.10
C LEU A 116 28.57 4.47 -1.50
N GLU A 117 27.49 3.93 -2.05
CA GLU A 117 27.46 3.38 -3.41
C GLU A 117 27.88 4.44 -4.45
N PHE A 118 27.33 5.65 -4.34
CA PHE A 118 27.67 6.74 -5.24
C PHE A 118 29.14 7.17 -5.11
N ILE A 119 29.66 7.28 -3.88
CA ILE A 119 31.05 7.71 -3.63
C ILE A 119 32.06 6.67 -4.14
N PHE A 120 31.86 5.39 -3.83
CA PHE A 120 32.84 4.33 -4.10
C PHE A 120 32.67 3.68 -5.46
N LEU A 121 31.43 3.44 -5.88
CA LEU A 121 31.11 2.66 -7.09
C LEU A 121 30.63 3.55 -8.24
N ARG A 122 30.34 4.84 -7.97
CA ARG A 122 29.68 5.76 -8.92
C ARG A 122 28.43 5.15 -9.57
N SER A 123 27.71 4.35 -8.79
CA SER A 123 26.49 3.62 -9.18
C SER A 123 25.32 4.06 -8.30
N SER A 124 24.10 3.90 -8.81
CA SER A 124 22.83 4.20 -8.11
C SER A 124 21.93 2.97 -7.95
N PHE A 125 22.46 1.75 -8.15
CA PHE A 125 21.67 0.52 -8.19
C PHE A 125 20.83 0.28 -6.93
N PHE A 126 21.36 0.55 -5.74
CA PHE A 126 20.60 0.40 -4.50
C PHE A 126 19.51 1.47 -4.37
N ALA A 127 19.83 2.72 -4.70
CA ALA A 127 18.85 3.80 -4.74
C ALA A 127 17.73 3.46 -5.73
N ASP A 128 18.07 2.99 -6.92
CA ASP A 128 17.11 2.62 -7.96
C ASP A 128 16.29 1.41 -7.53
N ALA A 129 16.88 0.38 -6.93
CA ALA A 129 16.14 -0.78 -6.43
C ALA A 129 15.13 -0.44 -5.32
N VAL A 130 15.48 0.48 -4.42
CA VAL A 130 14.62 0.90 -3.30
C VAL A 130 13.60 1.94 -3.76
N PHE A 131 14.04 2.96 -4.49
CA PHE A 131 13.22 4.12 -4.84
C PHE A 131 12.48 4.00 -6.16
N SER A 132 12.81 3.04 -7.04
CA SER A 132 11.97 2.71 -8.21
C SER A 132 10.53 2.35 -7.81
N ARG A 133 10.34 1.80 -6.61
CA ARG A 133 9.01 1.49 -6.05
C ARG A 133 8.22 2.72 -5.61
N LYS A 134 8.86 3.89 -5.47
CA LYS A 134 8.16 5.19 -5.30
C LYS A 134 7.54 5.67 -6.61
N GLY A 135 8.02 5.15 -7.75
CA GLY A 135 7.41 5.35 -9.05
C GLY A 135 6.05 4.66 -9.16
N MET A 136 5.54 4.56 -10.38
CA MET A 136 4.17 4.14 -10.60
C MET A 136 3.95 2.67 -10.26
N ILE A 137 2.92 2.42 -9.44
CA ILE A 137 2.41 1.08 -9.19
C ILE A 137 1.90 0.54 -10.53
N PRO A 138 2.26 -0.69 -10.95
CA PRO A 138 1.86 -1.28 -12.23
C PRO A 138 0.40 -1.78 -12.19
N LEU A 139 -0.49 -0.96 -11.62
CA LEU A 139 -1.90 -1.22 -11.41
C LEU A 139 -2.79 -0.39 -12.34
N PHE A 140 -2.32 0.77 -12.81
CA PHE A 140 -3.15 1.69 -13.58
C PHE A 140 -2.86 1.56 -15.08
N ARG A 141 -3.92 1.58 -15.91
CA ARG A 141 -3.83 1.68 -17.36
C ARG A 141 -3.55 3.12 -17.78
N GLY A 142 -2.76 3.32 -18.83
CA GLY A 142 -2.55 4.63 -19.45
C GLY A 142 -1.75 5.66 -18.64
N MET A 143 -1.30 5.35 -17.43
CA MET A 143 -0.35 6.18 -16.67
C MET A 143 1.10 5.87 -17.09
N ASP A 144 1.40 5.87 -18.39
CA ASP A 144 2.75 6.16 -18.84
C ASP A 144 2.86 7.69 -18.92
N ILE A 145 3.92 8.29 -18.39
CA ILE A 145 4.10 9.76 -18.38
C ILE A 145 3.99 10.31 -19.81
N GLU A 146 4.43 9.54 -20.81
CA GLU A 146 4.29 9.87 -22.23
C GLU A 146 2.84 9.86 -22.73
N ALA A 147 1.98 8.97 -22.22
CA ALA A 147 0.56 8.93 -22.59
C ALA A 147 -0.26 10.05 -21.91
N PHE A 148 0.19 10.55 -20.74
CA PHE A 148 -0.46 11.67 -20.03
C PHE A 148 -0.32 13.02 -20.78
N PHE A 149 0.70 13.17 -21.63
CA PHE A 149 0.91 14.37 -22.46
C PHE A 149 0.41 14.21 -23.91
N ASP A 150 -0.13 13.04 -24.27
CA ASP A 150 -0.68 12.77 -25.59
C ASP A 150 -2.18 13.14 -25.61
N GLU A 151 -2.53 14.19 -26.35
CA GLU A 151 -3.86 14.79 -26.45
C GLU A 151 -4.95 13.79 -26.87
N GLU A 152 -4.57 12.70 -27.54
CA GLU A 152 -5.48 11.68 -28.07
C GLU A 152 -6.10 10.79 -26.98
N THR A 153 -5.50 10.70 -25.80
CA THR A 153 -6.03 9.91 -24.66
C THR A 153 -7.08 10.64 -23.82
N LEU A 154 -7.20 11.97 -23.97
CA LEU A 154 -8.22 12.77 -23.29
C LEU A 154 -9.64 12.52 -23.85
N HIS A 155 -9.77 11.90 -25.01
CA HIS A 155 -11.07 11.51 -25.58
C HIS A 155 -11.68 10.23 -24.97
N LEU A 156 -10.95 9.49 -24.12
CA LEU A 156 -11.53 8.42 -23.31
C LEU A 156 -12.30 8.96 -22.08
N SER A 157 -12.29 10.28 -21.86
CA SER A 157 -12.87 10.95 -20.69
C SER A 157 -14.38 11.18 -20.77
N GLU A 158 -15.05 10.99 -21.91
CA GLU A 158 -16.52 11.14 -21.98
C GLU A 158 -17.27 9.86 -21.56
N GLU A 159 -16.59 8.70 -21.52
CA GLU A 159 -17.25 7.40 -21.34
C GLU A 159 -16.79 6.60 -20.10
N ALA A 160 -15.72 7.06 -19.42
CA ALA A 160 -15.21 6.37 -18.24
C ALA A 160 -15.96 6.74 -16.95
N VAL A 161 -17.22 6.28 -16.86
CA VAL A 161 -17.98 6.29 -15.60
C VAL A 161 -17.40 5.27 -14.59
N SER A 162 -16.56 4.32 -15.03
CA SER A 162 -15.99 3.24 -14.21
C SER A 162 -14.52 3.47 -13.85
N LEU A 163 -14.23 3.56 -12.55
CA LEU A 163 -12.88 3.54 -11.98
C LEU A 163 -12.20 2.17 -12.14
N LEU A 164 -12.97 1.08 -12.12
CA LEU A 164 -12.42 -0.27 -12.35
C LEU A 164 -11.82 -0.43 -13.74
N ALA A 165 -12.35 0.26 -14.75
CA ALA A 165 -11.81 0.23 -16.11
C ALA A 165 -10.37 0.79 -16.18
N PHE A 166 -10.00 1.70 -15.27
CA PHE A 166 -8.63 2.21 -15.16
C PHE A 166 -7.66 1.24 -14.46
N LEU A 167 -8.18 0.22 -13.76
CA LEU A 167 -7.36 -0.74 -13.03
C LEU A 167 -7.03 -1.98 -13.88
N ASP A 168 -5.74 -2.26 -14.01
CA ASP A 168 -5.19 -3.48 -14.59
C ASP A 168 -4.61 -4.40 -13.50
N VAL A 169 -5.53 -5.12 -12.84
CA VAL A 169 -5.16 -6.12 -11.83
C VAL A 169 -4.34 -7.25 -12.46
N GLY A 170 -4.60 -7.58 -13.73
CA GLY A 170 -3.85 -8.58 -14.48
C GLY A 170 -2.36 -8.21 -14.58
N ARG A 171 -2.08 -7.00 -15.10
CA ARG A 171 -0.72 -6.44 -15.19
C ARG A 171 -0.03 -6.41 -13.83
N PHE A 172 -0.74 -5.99 -12.79
CA PHE A 172 -0.21 -5.95 -11.43
C PHE A 172 0.20 -7.35 -10.92
N LEU A 173 -0.68 -8.34 -11.09
CA LEU A 173 -0.44 -9.72 -10.65
C LEU A 173 0.61 -10.46 -11.47
N THR A 174 0.79 -10.13 -12.74
CA THR A 174 1.86 -10.72 -13.58
C THR A 174 3.20 -9.99 -13.45
N SER A 175 3.25 -8.86 -12.74
CA SER A 175 4.44 -8.02 -12.66
C SER A 175 5.57 -8.69 -11.86
N PRO A 176 6.76 -8.90 -12.46
CA PRO A 176 7.91 -9.44 -11.73
C PRO A 176 8.38 -8.53 -10.59
N SER A 177 8.23 -7.20 -10.74
CA SER A 177 8.63 -6.25 -9.71
C SER A 177 7.73 -6.31 -8.47
N MET A 178 6.46 -6.63 -8.66
CA MET A 178 5.51 -6.87 -7.56
C MET A 178 5.94 -8.11 -6.76
N TRP A 179 6.12 -9.24 -7.44
CA TRP A 179 6.53 -10.50 -6.81
C TRP A 179 7.92 -10.42 -6.17
N GLY A 180 8.87 -9.75 -6.81
CA GLY A 180 10.18 -9.49 -6.22
C GLY A 180 10.06 -8.73 -4.88
N GLY A 181 9.07 -7.84 -4.77
CA GLY A 181 8.78 -7.14 -3.52
C GLY A 181 8.24 -8.07 -2.43
N VAL A 182 7.28 -8.91 -2.78
CA VAL A 182 6.72 -9.91 -1.87
C VAL A 182 7.79 -10.87 -1.35
N VAL A 183 8.69 -11.33 -2.23
CA VAL A 183 9.83 -12.19 -1.84
C VAL A 183 10.76 -11.46 -0.86
N ILE A 184 11.13 -10.21 -1.14
CA ILE A 184 11.98 -9.41 -0.24
C ILE A 184 11.29 -9.21 1.12
N CYS A 185 9.98 -8.93 1.12
CA CYS A 185 9.19 -8.84 2.35
C CYS A 185 9.27 -10.14 3.16
N ALA A 186 9.05 -11.29 2.51
CA ALA A 186 9.10 -12.60 3.16
C ALA A 186 10.48 -12.90 3.75
N LEU A 187 11.56 -12.52 3.07
CA LEU A 187 12.92 -12.63 3.60
C LEU A 187 13.12 -11.81 4.87
N PHE A 188 12.70 -10.53 4.88
CA PHE A 188 12.79 -9.69 6.07
C PHE A 188 11.93 -10.18 7.22
N VAL A 189 10.71 -10.65 6.94
CA VAL A 189 9.82 -11.22 7.95
C VAL A 189 10.45 -12.47 8.57
N THR A 190 11.00 -13.37 7.75
CA THR A 190 11.71 -14.57 8.22
C THR A 190 12.91 -14.19 9.09
N ALA A 191 13.70 -13.21 8.66
CA ALA A 191 14.82 -12.69 9.44
C ALA A 191 14.36 -12.05 10.76
N ALA A 192 13.22 -11.35 10.77
CA ALA A 192 12.65 -10.76 11.98
C ALA A 192 12.25 -11.84 13.01
N ILE A 193 11.61 -12.91 12.54
CA ILE A 193 11.21 -14.05 13.38
C ILE A 193 12.46 -14.74 13.95
N TYR A 194 13.45 -14.99 13.10
CA TYR A 194 14.72 -15.60 13.53
C TYR A 194 15.40 -14.75 14.61
N VAL A 195 15.60 -13.45 14.38
CA VAL A 195 16.29 -12.58 15.33
C VAL A 195 15.55 -12.48 16.68
N ARG A 196 14.21 -12.51 16.69
CA ARG A 196 13.43 -12.54 17.94
C ARG A 196 13.70 -13.81 18.74
N ARG A 197 13.67 -14.96 18.06
CA ARG A 197 13.89 -16.26 18.70
C ARG A 197 15.23 -16.31 19.46
N TYR A 198 16.32 -15.86 18.85
CA TYR A 198 17.65 -15.90 19.49
C TYR A 198 17.85 -14.82 20.56
N ARG A 199 17.12 -13.70 20.50
CA ARG A 199 17.21 -12.63 21.52
C ARG A 199 16.48 -12.96 22.82
N ASP A 200 15.47 -13.82 22.76
CA ASP A 200 14.71 -14.23 23.95
C ASP A 200 15.35 -15.41 24.70
N GLU A 201 16.42 -15.99 24.13
CA GLU A 201 17.27 -17.02 24.73
C GLU A 201 18.51 -16.45 25.46
N SER A 202 18.79 -15.14 25.33
CA SER A 202 19.95 -14.44 25.94
C SER A 202 19.56 -13.47 27.05
#